data_AF-T0Z0N0-F1
#
_entry.id   AF-T0Z0N0-F1
#
_cell.length_a   1.000
_cell.length_b   1.000
_cell.length_c   1.000
_cell.angle_alpha   90.00
_cell.angle_beta   90.00
_cell.angle_gamma   90.00
#
_symmetry.space_group_name_H-M   'P 1'
#
loop_
_entity.id
_entity.type
_entity.pdbx_description
1 polymer ?
#
loop_
_entity_poly.entity_id
_entity_poly.type
_entity_poly.pdbx_seq_one_letter_code
_entity_poly.pdbx_strand_id
1 'polypeptide(L)'
;MMDLRERVRRWRISRHIDRVQQRTERYKAFVEFHRKAATLFKAVAEGVPAMDYFVPYYSFYGLPGGADGGTNDHVVDAIFGNKPFATSQVGAPSIKGTGVMRSVKFHSEQGASLRYIRQDTGKVLVCLYPARTEGTRPLEDMVLLTEVKDPQELQTNKTLRCHLVWLAAYMAKTSLDGAITLPQRLLMGYLWVFKRHYIRRRLQPTRAWVAVGYIVKWVFTVSLSGVLLYTIQRRWPPPDSVSHTITTQATIA
;
A
#
# COMPACT_ATOMS: atom_id res chain seq x y z
N MET A 1 52.50 2.66 9.40
CA MET A 1 51.28 3.48 9.70
C MET A 1 50.42 3.49 8.44
N MET A 2 49.25 2.85 8.44
CA MET A 2 48.43 2.70 7.22
C MET A 2 47.78 4.03 6.81
N ASP A 3 47.94 4.42 5.55
CA ASP A 3 47.41 5.65 4.96
C ASP A 3 45.87 5.72 5.06
N LEU A 4 45.35 6.92 5.34
CA LEU A 4 43.92 7.19 5.50
C LEU A 4 43.14 6.84 4.23
N ARG A 5 43.73 7.04 3.05
CA ARG A 5 43.12 6.68 1.77
C ARG A 5 42.91 5.17 1.63
N GLU A 6 43.87 4.36 2.09
CA GLU A 6 43.73 2.90 2.07
C GLU A 6 42.67 2.40 3.06
N ARG A 7 42.56 3.02 4.24
CA ARG A 7 41.50 2.69 5.22
C ARG A 7 40.10 2.95 4.65
N VAL A 8 39.90 4.11 4.02
CA VAL A 8 38.61 4.46 3.39
C VAL A 8 38.30 3.51 2.24
N ARG A 9 39.30 3.13 1.44
CA ARG A 9 39.12 2.18 0.33
C ARG A 9 38.71 0.79 0.85
N ARG A 10 39.42 0.24 1.84
CA ARG A 10 39.06 -1.06 2.44
C ARG A 10 37.67 -1.05 3.07
N TRP A 11 37.34 0.02 3.78
CA TRP A 11 36.02 0.15 4.39
C TRP A 11 34.88 0.21 3.35
N ARG A 12 35.09 0.92 2.23
CA ARG A 12 34.11 0.91 1.13
C ARG A 12 33.95 -0.47 0.50
N ILE A 13 35.05 -1.19 0.29
CA ILE A 13 35.05 -2.55 -0.27
C ILE A 13 34.33 -3.51 0.69
N SER A 14 34.64 -3.49 1.98
CA SER A 14 33.96 -4.29 3.00
C SER A 14 32.45 -4.04 2.98
N ARG A 15 32.02 -2.77 3.04
CA ARG A 15 30.60 -2.43 2.96
C ARG A 15 29.92 -2.90 1.68
N HIS A 16 30.64 -2.94 0.57
CA HIS A 16 30.09 -3.44 -0.69
C HIS A 16 29.89 -4.96 -0.64
N ILE A 17 30.89 -5.69 -0.14
CA ILE A 17 30.83 -7.15 0.06
C ILE A 17 29.67 -7.50 0.98
N ASP A 18 29.54 -6.82 2.13
CA ASP A 18 28.45 -7.04 3.09
C ASP A 18 27.07 -6.86 2.43
N ARG A 19 26.90 -5.83 1.60
CA ARG A 19 25.63 -5.57 0.89
C ARG A 19 25.31 -6.65 -0.12
N VAL A 20 26.32 -7.15 -0.85
CA VAL A 20 26.15 -8.23 -1.82
C VAL A 20 25.77 -9.52 -1.11
N GLN A 21 26.42 -9.84 0.00
CA GLN A 21 26.11 -11.03 0.79
C GLN A 21 24.69 -10.99 1.36
N GLN A 22 24.30 -9.87 1.99
CA GLN A 22 22.93 -9.68 2.49
C GLN A 22 21.88 -9.78 1.38
N ARG A 23 22.17 -9.28 0.17
CA ARG A 23 21.26 -9.43 -0.98
C ARG A 23 21.08 -10.90 -1.35
N THR A 24 22.18 -11.66 -1.40
CA THR A 24 22.15 -13.09 -1.71
C THR A 24 21.37 -13.88 -0.66
N GLU A 25 21.52 -13.56 0.62
CA GLU A 25 20.74 -14.18 1.70
C GLU A 25 19.25 -13.91 1.56
N ARG A 26 18.86 -12.66 1.26
CA ARG A 26 17.46 -12.31 0.99
C ARG A 26 16.89 -13.08 -0.21
N TYR A 27 17.68 -13.25 -1.28
CA TYR A 27 17.25 -14.05 -2.42
C TYR A 27 16.98 -15.51 -2.04
N LYS A 28 17.87 -16.13 -1.27
CA LYS A 28 17.68 -17.50 -0.76
C LYS A 28 16.42 -17.61 0.09
N ALA A 29 16.21 -16.67 1.01
CA ALA A 29 15.03 -16.63 1.87
C ALA A 29 13.73 -16.49 1.06
N PHE A 30 13.73 -15.68 0.00
CA PHE A 30 12.57 -15.56 -0.90
C PHE A 30 12.32 -16.83 -1.71
N VAL A 31 13.37 -17.49 -2.23
CA VAL A 31 13.22 -18.76 -2.96
C VAL A 31 12.61 -19.84 -2.07
N GLU A 32 13.02 -19.88 -0.80
CA GLU A 32 12.42 -20.80 0.16
C GLU A 32 10.95 -20.47 0.43
N PHE A 33 10.63 -19.19 0.62
CA PHE A 33 9.24 -18.72 0.75
C PHE A 33 8.41 -19.10 -0.48
N HIS A 34 8.93 -18.88 -1.69
CA HIS A 34 8.30 -19.22 -2.96
C HIS A 34 7.95 -20.72 -3.02
N ARG A 35 8.92 -21.60 -2.71
CA ARG A 35 8.70 -23.05 -2.71
C ARG A 35 7.64 -23.51 -1.71
N LYS A 36 7.57 -22.85 -0.55
CA LYS A 36 6.63 -23.17 0.54
C LYS A 36 5.32 -22.38 0.47
N ALA A 37 5.16 -21.48 -0.50
CA ALA A 37 4.07 -20.50 -0.50
C ALA A 37 2.69 -21.16 -0.44
N ALA A 38 2.42 -22.14 -1.30
CA ALA A 38 1.11 -22.80 -1.39
C ALA A 38 0.69 -23.42 -0.05
N THR A 39 1.60 -24.12 0.62
CA THR A 39 1.33 -24.78 1.91
C THR A 39 1.24 -23.76 3.06
N LEU A 40 2.12 -22.76 3.08
CA LEU A 40 2.08 -21.68 4.09
C LEU A 40 0.78 -20.90 4.03
N PHE A 41 0.36 -20.46 2.83
CA PHE A 41 -0.88 -19.69 2.69
C PHE A 41 -2.10 -20.48 3.11
N LYS A 42 -2.18 -21.77 2.73
CA LYS A 42 -3.28 -22.63 3.15
C LYS A 42 -3.33 -22.78 4.67
N ALA A 43 -2.21 -23.13 5.29
CA ALA A 43 -2.12 -23.32 6.75
C ALA A 43 -2.45 -22.03 7.53
N VAL A 44 -2.00 -20.87 7.04
CA VAL A 44 -2.28 -19.59 7.71
C VAL A 44 -3.73 -19.14 7.48
N ALA A 45 -4.30 -19.39 6.29
CA ALA A 45 -5.67 -19.03 5.96
C ALA A 45 -6.69 -19.77 6.84
N GLU A 46 -6.46 -21.04 7.16
CA GLU A 46 -7.30 -21.83 8.09
C GLU A 46 -7.38 -21.19 9.49
N GLY A 47 -6.40 -20.39 9.88
CA GLY A 47 -6.38 -19.68 11.16
C GLY A 47 -6.90 -18.23 11.11
N VAL A 48 -7.49 -17.79 9.99
CA VAL A 48 -7.95 -16.40 9.79
C VAL A 48 -9.49 -16.36 9.64
N PRO A 49 -10.24 -16.08 10.72
CA PRO A 49 -11.71 -16.08 10.68
C PRO A 49 -12.33 -15.13 9.65
N ALA A 50 -11.63 -14.04 9.32
CA ALA A 50 -12.07 -13.08 8.32
C ALA A 50 -12.14 -13.68 6.90
N MET A 51 -11.50 -14.83 6.66
CA MET A 51 -11.48 -15.51 5.36
C MET A 51 -12.57 -16.57 5.23
N ASP A 52 -13.14 -17.06 6.34
CA ASP A 52 -14.07 -18.19 6.38
C ASP A 52 -15.29 -17.99 5.48
N TYR A 53 -15.76 -16.74 5.37
CA TYR A 53 -16.86 -16.41 4.46
C TYR A 53 -16.46 -16.55 2.98
N PHE A 54 -15.25 -16.13 2.59
CA PHE A 54 -14.86 -16.03 1.18
C PHE A 54 -14.31 -17.33 0.60
N VAL A 55 -13.62 -18.13 1.42
CA VAL A 55 -12.95 -19.37 0.97
C VAL A 55 -13.92 -20.34 0.27
N PRO A 56 -15.15 -20.61 0.78
CA PRO A 56 -16.09 -21.52 0.13
C PRO A 56 -16.60 -21.04 -1.25
N TYR A 57 -16.70 -19.72 -1.48
CA TYR A 57 -17.29 -19.17 -2.70
C TYR A 57 -16.27 -18.84 -3.78
N TYR A 58 -15.11 -18.33 -3.40
CA TYR A 58 -14.09 -17.89 -4.34
C TYR A 58 -12.96 -18.91 -4.52
N SER A 59 -12.83 -19.86 -3.58
CA SER A 59 -11.60 -20.64 -3.38
C SER A 59 -10.38 -19.75 -3.11
N PHE A 60 -9.45 -20.23 -2.28
CA PHE A 60 -8.25 -19.47 -1.93
C PHE A 60 -6.99 -20.26 -2.28
N TYR A 61 -6.06 -19.60 -2.98
CA TYR A 61 -4.85 -20.23 -3.49
C TYR A 61 -3.61 -19.39 -3.19
N GLY A 62 -2.53 -20.05 -2.76
CA GLY A 62 -1.18 -19.52 -2.80
C GLY A 62 -0.47 -20.04 -4.05
N LEU A 63 -0.20 -19.15 -5.00
CA LEU A 63 0.35 -19.45 -6.31
C LEU A 63 1.81 -18.99 -6.39
N PRO A 64 2.79 -19.90 -6.21
CA PRO A 64 4.17 -19.61 -6.59
C PRO A 64 4.24 -19.35 -8.10
N GLY A 65 4.97 -18.33 -8.51
CA GLY A 65 5.06 -17.93 -9.92
C GLY A 65 3.95 -16.99 -10.40
N GLY A 66 2.99 -16.66 -9.51
CA GLY A 66 1.89 -15.73 -9.76
C GLY A 66 0.68 -16.32 -10.50
N ALA A 67 -0.36 -15.50 -10.63
CA ALA A 67 -1.62 -15.82 -11.31
C ALA A 67 -1.45 -16.09 -12.81
N ASP A 68 -0.39 -15.56 -13.41
CA ASP A 68 -0.17 -15.50 -14.86
C ASP A 68 0.48 -16.79 -15.42
N GLY A 69 0.27 -17.94 -14.75
CA GLY A 69 0.74 -19.25 -15.21
C GLY A 69 2.00 -19.78 -14.51
N GLY A 70 2.38 -19.21 -13.36
CA GLY A 70 3.38 -19.85 -12.47
C GLY A 70 4.83 -19.81 -12.96
N THR A 71 5.15 -19.06 -14.01
CA THR A 71 6.50 -19.05 -14.63
C THR A 71 7.44 -18.01 -14.03
N ASN A 72 6.95 -17.13 -13.15
CA ASN A 72 7.73 -16.01 -12.64
C ASN A 72 8.28 -16.26 -11.22
N ASP A 73 9.52 -16.73 -11.14
CA ASP A 73 10.22 -17.01 -9.87
C ASP A 73 10.42 -15.79 -8.95
N HIS A 74 10.04 -14.58 -9.39
CA HIS A 74 10.12 -13.36 -8.59
C HIS A 74 8.78 -12.98 -7.97
N VAL A 75 7.72 -13.74 -8.25
CA VAL A 75 6.36 -13.43 -7.84
C VAL A 75 5.74 -14.60 -7.09
N VAL A 76 5.03 -14.27 -6.03
CA VAL A 76 4.11 -15.18 -5.35
C VAL A 76 2.79 -14.44 -5.18
N ASP A 77 1.69 -15.05 -5.58
CA ASP A 77 0.37 -14.47 -5.41
C ASP A 77 -0.46 -15.28 -4.40
N ALA A 78 -1.23 -14.59 -3.56
CA ALA A 78 -2.27 -15.17 -2.73
C ALA A 78 -3.62 -14.60 -3.19
N ILE A 79 -4.49 -15.44 -3.73
CA ILE A 79 -5.62 -15.00 -4.55
C ILE A 79 -6.91 -15.66 -4.09
N PHE A 80 -7.96 -14.86 -3.99
CA PHE A 80 -9.34 -15.36 -4.08
C PHE A 80 -9.69 -15.54 -5.54
N GLY A 81 -10.12 -16.75 -5.92
CA GLY A 81 -10.42 -17.10 -7.31
C GLY A 81 -11.63 -16.37 -7.88
N ASN A 82 -12.27 -16.95 -8.88
CA ASN A 82 -13.40 -16.33 -9.56
C ASN A 82 -14.73 -16.90 -9.05
N LYS A 83 -15.69 -16.03 -8.72
CA LYS A 83 -17.07 -16.42 -8.37
C LYS A 83 -18.01 -16.03 -9.51
N PRO A 84 -18.72 -16.97 -10.15
CA PRO A 84 -19.78 -16.64 -11.10
C PRO A 84 -20.98 -16.03 -10.36
N PHE A 85 -21.57 -14.96 -10.89
CA PHE A 85 -22.71 -14.28 -10.25
C PHE A 85 -23.93 -14.08 -11.17
N ALA A 86 -23.74 -14.01 -12.49
CA ALA A 86 -24.85 -13.86 -13.43
C ALA A 86 -24.58 -14.58 -14.75
N THR A 87 -25.65 -14.90 -15.46
CA THR A 87 -25.60 -15.49 -16.78
C THR A 87 -26.45 -14.66 -17.72
N SER A 88 -25.89 -14.28 -18.87
CA SER A 88 -26.61 -13.53 -19.91
C SER A 88 -26.63 -14.33 -21.20
N GLN A 89 -27.78 -14.32 -21.90
CA GLN A 89 -27.88 -14.88 -23.24
C GLN A 89 -27.47 -13.80 -24.24
N VAL A 90 -26.41 -14.06 -25.00
CA VAL A 90 -25.92 -13.18 -26.04
C VAL A 90 -26.20 -13.84 -27.39
N GLY A 91 -26.85 -13.11 -28.30
CA GLY A 91 -26.98 -13.56 -29.67
C GLY A 91 -25.64 -13.45 -30.39
N ALA A 92 -25.04 -14.59 -30.74
CA ALA A 92 -23.85 -14.62 -31.58
C ALA A 92 -24.26 -14.84 -33.06
N PRO A 93 -23.62 -14.15 -34.02
CA PRO A 93 -23.84 -14.42 -35.43
C PRO A 93 -23.41 -15.86 -35.75
N SER A 94 -24.33 -16.64 -36.31
CA SER A 94 -24.05 -18.02 -36.72
C SER A 94 -23.04 -18.03 -37.88
N ILE A 95 -21.96 -18.81 -37.72
CA ILE A 95 -20.90 -18.98 -38.74
C ILE A 95 -21.46 -19.57 -40.05
N LYS A 96 -22.68 -20.16 -40.04
CA LYS A 96 -23.34 -20.77 -41.21
C LYS A 96 -24.50 -19.95 -41.80
N GLY A 97 -24.60 -18.65 -41.51
CA GLY A 97 -25.49 -17.74 -42.24
C GLY A 97 -27.00 -17.90 -41.99
N THR A 98 -27.44 -18.86 -41.19
CA THR A 98 -28.86 -19.04 -40.84
C THR A 98 -29.05 -18.99 -39.32
N GLY A 99 -29.53 -17.85 -38.84
CA GLY A 99 -30.03 -17.66 -37.47
C GLY A 99 -29.05 -17.04 -36.46
N VAL A 100 -29.63 -16.56 -35.35
CA VAL A 100 -28.89 -16.09 -34.17
C VAL A 100 -28.63 -17.31 -33.28
N MET A 101 -27.36 -17.65 -33.07
CA MET A 101 -27.00 -18.71 -32.12
C MET A 101 -27.04 -18.12 -30.71
N ARG A 102 -27.82 -18.72 -29.81
CA ARG A 102 -27.87 -18.30 -28.40
C ARG A 102 -26.60 -18.78 -27.71
N SER A 103 -25.66 -17.87 -27.48
CA SER A 103 -24.48 -18.12 -26.68
C SER A 103 -24.74 -17.69 -25.24
N VAL A 104 -24.33 -18.51 -24.29
CA VAL A 104 -24.43 -18.21 -22.86
C VAL A 104 -23.14 -17.54 -22.42
N LYS A 105 -23.20 -16.29 -21.97
CA LYS A 105 -22.07 -15.58 -21.37
C LYS A 105 -22.21 -15.58 -19.85
N PHE A 106 -21.25 -16.19 -19.17
CA PHE A 106 -21.12 -16.14 -17.71
C PHE A 106 -20.41 -14.85 -17.30
N HIS A 107 -20.97 -14.15 -16.33
CA HIS A 107 -20.33 -13.03 -15.66
C HIS A 107 -19.74 -13.53 -14.36
N SER A 108 -18.43 -13.33 -14.20
CA SER A 108 -17.70 -13.70 -12.99
C SER A 108 -17.08 -12.47 -12.34
N GLU A 109 -17.09 -12.48 -11.01
CA GLU A 109 -16.30 -11.60 -10.19
C GLU A 109 -14.94 -12.25 -9.94
N GLN A 110 -13.87 -11.51 -10.21
CA GLN A 110 -12.52 -11.86 -9.83
C GLN A 110 -12.29 -11.41 -8.39
N GLY A 111 -11.89 -12.33 -7.51
CA GLY A 111 -11.57 -12.02 -6.12
C GLY A 111 -10.33 -11.14 -5.96
N ALA A 112 -10.20 -10.55 -4.77
CA ALA A 112 -9.02 -9.76 -4.41
C ALA A 112 -7.75 -10.64 -4.34
N SER A 113 -6.61 -10.04 -4.63
CA SER A 113 -5.32 -10.75 -4.62
C SER A 113 -4.22 -9.96 -3.93
N LEU A 114 -3.32 -10.67 -3.27
CA LEU A 114 -2.10 -10.14 -2.69
C LEU A 114 -0.89 -10.68 -3.45
N ARG A 115 -0.09 -9.78 -4.01
CA ARG A 115 1.08 -10.10 -4.82
C ARG A 115 2.35 -9.72 -4.10
N TYR A 116 3.27 -10.67 -4.00
CA TYR A 116 4.60 -10.50 -3.43
C TYR A 116 5.61 -10.46 -4.58
N ILE A 117 6.30 -9.34 -4.74
CA ILE A 117 7.26 -9.13 -5.84
C ILE A 117 8.65 -8.94 -5.23
N ARG A 118 9.57 -9.86 -5.54
CA ARG A 118 10.98 -9.70 -5.18
C ARG A 118 11.63 -8.62 -6.05
N GLN A 119 12.23 -7.63 -5.42
CA GLN A 119 13.03 -6.60 -6.09
C GLN A 119 14.48 -7.06 -6.30
N ASP A 120 15.20 -6.37 -7.18
CA ASP A 120 16.64 -6.57 -7.40
C ASP A 120 17.48 -6.35 -6.13
N THR A 121 16.98 -5.58 -5.16
CA THR A 121 17.63 -5.40 -3.86
C THR A 121 17.48 -6.60 -2.93
N GLY A 122 16.61 -7.57 -3.27
CA GLY A 122 16.24 -8.72 -2.46
C GLY A 122 15.09 -8.47 -1.50
N LYS A 123 14.61 -7.24 -1.41
CA LYS A 123 13.41 -6.90 -0.64
C LYS A 123 12.15 -7.33 -1.39
N VAL A 124 11.03 -7.42 -0.69
CA VAL A 124 9.77 -7.88 -1.28
C VAL A 124 8.72 -6.78 -1.16
N LEU A 125 8.16 -6.38 -2.29
CA LEU A 125 6.99 -5.52 -2.33
C LEU A 125 5.73 -6.35 -2.18
N VAL A 126 4.84 -5.91 -1.30
CA VAL A 126 3.54 -6.53 -1.08
C VAL A 126 2.46 -5.60 -1.61
N CYS A 127 1.76 -6.07 -2.64
CA CYS A 127 0.82 -5.32 -3.44
C CYS A 127 -0.57 -5.94 -3.32
N LEU A 128 -1.55 -5.15 -2.90
CA LEU A 128 -2.92 -5.59 -2.72
C LEU A 128 -3.79 -5.10 -3.88
N TYR A 129 -4.46 -6.02 -4.54
CA TYR A 129 -5.35 -5.75 -5.67
C TYR A 129 -6.80 -6.02 -5.28
N PRO A 130 -7.74 -5.16 -5.72
CA PRO A 130 -9.12 -5.28 -5.29
C PRO A 130 -9.85 -6.35 -6.10
N ALA A 131 -11.00 -6.79 -5.58
CA ALA A 131 -11.94 -7.58 -6.35
C ALA A 131 -12.51 -6.74 -7.52
N ARG A 132 -12.79 -7.39 -8.65
CA ARG A 132 -13.20 -6.70 -9.89
C ARG A 132 -14.23 -7.51 -10.64
N THR A 133 -15.14 -6.83 -11.32
CA THR A 133 -16.03 -7.46 -12.30
C THR A 133 -15.79 -6.84 -13.67
N GLU A 134 -16.42 -7.39 -14.71
CA GLU A 134 -16.38 -6.80 -16.05
C GLU A 134 -17.01 -5.40 -16.10
N GLY A 135 -18.07 -5.19 -15.32
CA GLY A 135 -18.85 -3.94 -15.32
C GLY A 135 -18.43 -2.93 -14.25
N THR A 136 -17.83 -3.39 -13.15
CA THR A 136 -17.40 -2.54 -12.04
C THR A 136 -15.91 -2.71 -11.77
N ARG A 137 -15.18 -1.59 -11.92
CA ARG A 137 -13.78 -1.48 -11.52
C ARG A 137 -13.69 -0.52 -10.34
N PRO A 138 -13.12 -0.96 -9.20
CA PRO A 138 -12.80 -0.08 -8.10
C PRO A 138 -11.93 1.10 -8.56
N LEU A 139 -12.05 2.24 -7.89
CA LEU A 139 -11.28 3.45 -8.21
C LEU A 139 -9.76 3.23 -8.09
N GLU A 140 -9.36 2.39 -7.14
CA GLU A 140 -7.98 2.03 -6.87
C GLU A 140 -7.58 0.83 -7.73
N ASP A 141 -6.48 0.94 -8.49
CA ASP A 141 -5.94 -0.18 -9.25
C ASP A 141 -5.22 -1.16 -8.31
N MET A 142 -4.45 -0.63 -7.36
CA MET A 142 -3.65 -1.42 -6.43
C MET A 142 -3.27 -0.57 -5.22
N VAL A 143 -3.12 -1.20 -4.07
CA VAL A 143 -2.54 -0.58 -2.87
C VAL A 143 -1.18 -1.20 -2.58
N LEU A 144 -0.17 -0.36 -2.40
CA LEU A 144 1.12 -0.82 -1.92
C LEU A 144 1.04 -0.98 -0.40
N LEU A 145 0.91 -2.22 0.07
CA LEU A 145 0.68 -2.53 1.48
C LEU A 145 1.94 -2.30 2.31
N THR A 146 3.05 -2.91 1.91
CA THR A 146 4.33 -2.78 2.60
C THR A 146 5.50 -3.22 1.73
N GLU A 147 6.71 -2.81 2.11
CA GLU A 147 7.97 -3.32 1.60
C GLU A 147 8.64 -4.12 2.73
N VAL A 148 8.69 -5.44 2.56
CA VAL A 148 9.35 -6.33 3.51
C VAL A 148 10.85 -6.29 3.25
N LYS A 149 11.60 -5.82 4.26
CA LYS A 149 13.06 -5.65 4.15
C LYS A 149 13.78 -7.00 4.16
N ASP A 150 13.31 -7.93 4.98
CA ASP A 150 13.86 -9.28 5.09
C ASP A 150 12.80 -10.33 4.72
N PRO A 151 12.96 -11.06 3.60
CA PRO A 151 12.03 -12.11 3.19
C PRO A 151 11.86 -13.25 4.21
N GLN A 152 12.78 -13.42 5.17
CA GLN A 152 12.61 -14.41 6.25
C GLN A 152 11.35 -14.13 7.10
N GLU A 153 10.96 -12.85 7.24
CA GLU A 153 9.73 -12.48 7.96
C GLU A 153 8.47 -13.05 7.30
N LEU A 154 8.50 -13.31 5.99
CA LEU A 154 7.39 -13.91 5.24
C LEU A 154 7.23 -15.39 5.52
N GLN A 155 8.25 -16.06 6.05
CA GLN A 155 8.12 -17.45 6.49
C GLN A 155 7.43 -17.55 7.86
N THR A 156 7.25 -16.41 8.55
CA THR A 156 6.62 -16.37 9.87
C THR A 156 5.11 -16.22 9.73
N ASN A 157 4.35 -17.11 10.38
CA ASN A 157 2.88 -17.11 10.35
C ASN A 157 2.26 -15.76 10.78
N LYS A 158 2.90 -15.00 11.68
CA LYS A 158 2.38 -13.70 12.16
C LYS A 158 2.26 -12.66 11.04
N THR A 159 3.32 -12.48 10.25
CA THR A 159 3.37 -11.49 9.16
C THR A 159 2.38 -11.86 8.06
N LEU A 160 2.39 -13.14 7.66
CA LEU A 160 1.43 -13.67 6.68
C LEU A 160 0.00 -13.52 7.16
N ARG A 161 -0.30 -13.86 8.41
CA ARG A 161 -1.65 -13.72 8.99
C ARG A 161 -2.12 -12.28 8.95
N CYS A 162 -1.25 -11.33 9.30
CA CYS A 162 -1.57 -9.91 9.20
C CYS A 162 -1.93 -9.55 7.75
N HIS A 163 -1.09 -9.93 6.78
CA HIS A 163 -1.35 -9.68 5.37
C HIS A 163 -2.65 -10.31 4.86
N LEU A 164 -2.99 -11.52 5.30
CA LEU A 164 -4.25 -12.17 4.94
C LEU A 164 -5.47 -11.50 5.57
N VAL A 165 -5.36 -10.94 6.77
CA VAL A 165 -6.41 -10.10 7.36
C VAL A 165 -6.64 -8.84 6.52
N TRP A 166 -5.56 -8.20 6.03
CA TRP A 166 -5.68 -7.07 5.09
C TRP A 166 -6.37 -7.49 3.79
N LEU A 167 -5.98 -8.64 3.23
CA LEU A 167 -6.58 -9.19 2.02
C LEU A 167 -8.08 -9.46 2.21
N ALA A 168 -8.47 -10.11 3.31
CA ALA A 168 -9.87 -10.41 3.62
C ALA A 168 -10.71 -9.14 3.82
N ALA A 169 -10.17 -8.16 4.55
CA ALA A 169 -10.85 -6.88 4.75
C ALA A 169 -11.02 -6.10 3.43
N TYR A 170 -10.03 -6.19 2.54
CA TYR A 170 -10.10 -5.54 1.23
C TYR A 170 -11.05 -6.26 0.28
N MET A 171 -11.07 -7.60 0.32
CA MET A 171 -12.07 -8.42 -0.35
C MET A 171 -13.48 -8.00 0.09
N ALA A 172 -13.75 -7.97 1.40
CA ALA A 172 -15.04 -7.56 1.95
C ALA A 172 -15.50 -6.15 1.56
N LYS A 173 -14.56 -5.23 1.31
CA LYS A 173 -14.87 -3.86 0.84
C LYS A 173 -15.18 -3.81 -0.66
N THR A 174 -14.51 -4.65 -1.46
CA THR A 174 -14.49 -4.52 -2.93
C THR A 174 -15.36 -5.54 -3.62
N SER A 175 -15.74 -6.62 -2.95
CA SER A 175 -16.56 -7.66 -3.53
C SER A 175 -18.03 -7.28 -3.64
N LEU A 176 -18.76 -7.85 -4.61
CA LEU A 176 -20.18 -7.53 -4.83
C LEU A 176 -21.05 -7.82 -3.60
N ASP A 177 -20.88 -9.00 -3.02
CA ASP A 177 -21.62 -9.46 -1.83
C ASP A 177 -20.86 -9.18 -0.52
N GLY A 178 -19.90 -8.26 -0.55
CA GLY A 178 -19.01 -7.98 0.58
C GLY A 178 -19.72 -7.23 1.70
N ALA A 179 -19.73 -7.80 2.91
CA ALA A 179 -20.15 -7.11 4.12
C ALA A 179 -18.93 -6.76 4.99
N ILE A 180 -18.65 -5.47 5.12
CA ILE A 180 -17.52 -5.00 5.93
C ILE A 180 -17.91 -4.91 7.41
N THR A 181 -17.11 -5.54 8.28
CA THR A 181 -17.27 -5.40 9.73
C THR A 181 -16.66 -4.09 10.23
N LEU A 182 -17.08 -3.59 11.40
CA LEU A 182 -16.53 -2.38 12.02
C LEU A 182 -14.98 -2.37 12.16
N PRO A 183 -14.32 -3.43 12.68
CA PRO A 183 -12.86 -3.45 12.74
C PRO A 183 -12.20 -3.41 11.36
N GLN A 184 -12.77 -4.10 10.37
CA GLN A 184 -12.29 -4.04 8.99
C GLN A 184 -12.48 -2.63 8.40
N ARG A 185 -13.54 -1.92 8.76
CA ARG A 185 -13.75 -0.52 8.32
C ARG A 185 -12.66 0.41 8.83
N LEU A 186 -12.25 0.27 10.09
CA LEU A 186 -11.13 1.05 10.64
C LEU A 186 -9.80 0.68 9.97
N LEU A 187 -9.59 -0.62 9.75
CA LEU A 187 -8.45 -1.14 8.99
C LEU A 187 -8.38 -0.50 7.58
N MET A 188 -9.50 -0.45 6.87
CA MET A 188 -9.60 0.19 5.56
C MET A 188 -9.39 1.71 5.62
N GLY A 189 -9.86 2.37 6.68
CA GLY A 189 -9.56 3.78 6.93
C GLY A 189 -8.06 4.03 7.06
N TYR A 190 -7.36 3.19 7.83
CA TYR A 190 -5.91 3.23 7.94
C TYR A 190 -5.21 3.02 6.59
N LEU A 191 -5.65 2.00 5.82
CA LEU A 191 -5.11 1.73 4.48
C LEU A 191 -5.22 2.97 3.58
N TRP A 192 -6.38 3.62 3.62
CA TRP A 192 -6.70 4.76 2.77
C TRP A 192 -5.88 6.01 3.10
N VAL A 193 -5.62 6.27 4.38
CA VAL A 193 -4.89 7.47 4.84
C VAL A 193 -3.37 7.30 4.73
N PHE A 194 -2.86 6.16 5.16
CA PHE A 194 -1.42 5.96 5.40
C PHE A 194 -0.69 5.18 4.32
N LYS A 195 -1.38 4.36 3.53
CA LYS A 195 -0.73 3.58 2.46
C LYS A 195 -0.77 4.31 1.13
N ARG A 196 0.14 3.92 0.23
CA ARG A 196 0.21 4.47 -1.13
C ARG A 196 -0.72 3.71 -2.04
N HIS A 197 -1.44 4.45 -2.87
CA HIS A 197 -2.45 3.91 -3.78
C HIS A 197 -1.99 4.14 -5.21
N TYR A 198 -2.22 3.16 -6.08
CA TYR A 198 -2.16 3.34 -7.52
C TYR A 198 -3.56 3.64 -8.02
N ILE A 199 -3.74 4.82 -8.59
CA ILE A 199 -5.00 5.24 -9.21
C ILE A 199 -4.67 5.64 -10.64
N ARG A 200 -5.34 5.02 -11.61
CA ARG A 200 -5.12 5.23 -13.06
C ARG A 200 -3.65 5.04 -13.44
N ARG A 201 -3.05 3.94 -12.98
CA ARG A 201 -1.63 3.57 -13.21
C ARG A 201 -0.59 4.56 -12.69
N ARG A 202 -0.96 5.53 -11.85
CA ARG A 202 -0.02 6.45 -11.20
C ARG A 202 0.04 6.19 -9.70
N LEU A 203 1.26 6.12 -9.17
CA LEU A 203 1.51 6.06 -7.73
C LEU A 203 1.15 7.40 -7.10
N GLN A 204 0.10 7.42 -6.29
CA GLN A 204 -0.30 8.59 -5.53
C GLN A 204 0.52 8.66 -4.22
N PRO A 205 0.95 9.87 -3.80
CA PRO A 205 1.51 10.05 -2.46
C PRO A 205 0.45 9.70 -1.40
N THR A 206 0.90 9.39 -0.18
CA THR A 206 -0.07 9.10 0.89
C THR A 206 -0.82 10.37 1.24
N ARG A 207 -2.12 10.23 1.54
CA ARG A 207 -2.96 11.39 1.89
C ARG A 207 -2.46 12.08 3.15
N ALA A 208 -1.93 11.32 4.11
CA ALA A 208 -1.27 11.86 5.29
C ALA A 208 -0.10 12.80 4.94
N TRP A 209 0.78 12.40 4.01
CA TRP A 209 1.90 13.26 3.60
C TRP A 209 1.44 14.52 2.86
N VAL A 210 0.40 14.39 2.04
CA VAL A 210 -0.22 15.54 1.38
C VAL A 210 -0.80 16.51 2.42
N ALA A 211 -1.53 16.01 3.42
CA ALA A 211 -2.09 16.83 4.50
C ALA A 211 -1.01 17.52 5.33
N VAL A 212 0.06 16.81 5.71
CA VAL A 212 1.22 17.39 6.39
C VAL A 212 1.84 18.50 5.55
N GLY A 213 2.00 18.30 4.24
CA GLY A 213 2.50 19.33 3.32
C GLY A 213 1.62 20.58 3.33
N TYR A 214 0.30 20.43 3.35
CA TYR A 214 -0.63 21.56 3.48
C TYR A 214 -0.52 22.28 4.82
N ILE A 215 -0.43 21.54 5.93
CA ILE A 215 -0.27 22.13 7.27
C ILE A 215 1.03 22.91 7.36
N VAL A 216 2.14 22.32 6.91
CA VAL A 216 3.45 22.99 6.89
C VAL A 216 3.39 24.25 6.03
N LYS A 217 2.81 24.15 4.82
CA LYS A 217 2.62 25.32 3.94
C LYS A 217 1.80 26.41 4.65
N TRP A 218 0.71 26.04 5.31
CA TRP A 218 -0.15 26.99 6.03
C TRP A 218 0.59 27.67 7.18
N VAL A 219 1.32 26.90 8.01
CA VAL A 219 2.16 27.44 9.08
C VAL A 219 3.18 28.44 8.52
N PHE A 220 3.87 28.11 7.43
CA PHE A 220 4.80 29.03 6.78
C PHE A 220 4.12 30.30 6.30
N THR A 221 2.92 30.22 5.70
CA THR A 221 2.19 31.42 5.25
C THR A 221 1.79 32.33 6.41
N VAL A 222 1.31 31.75 7.52
CA VAL A 222 0.90 32.51 8.72
C VAL A 222 2.12 33.11 9.44
N SER A 223 3.19 32.34 9.58
CA SER A 223 4.43 32.82 10.17
C SER A 223 5.07 33.93 9.33
N LEU A 224 5.08 33.79 8.00
CA LEU A 224 5.62 34.82 7.11
C LEU A 224 4.82 36.12 7.19
N SER A 225 3.48 36.04 7.21
CA SER A 225 2.64 37.23 7.41
C SER A 225 2.87 37.89 8.76
N GLY A 226 3.05 37.09 9.82
CA GLY A 226 3.34 37.59 11.17
C GLY A 226 4.71 38.29 11.26
N VAL A 227 5.75 37.68 10.68
CA VAL A 227 7.09 38.27 10.61
C VAL A 227 7.06 39.57 9.80
N LEU A 228 6.35 39.58 8.67
CA LEU A 228 6.21 40.77 7.84
C LEU A 228 5.53 41.90 8.62
N LEU A 229 4.40 41.64 9.28
CA LEU A 229 3.71 42.62 10.12
C LEU A 229 4.60 43.14 11.26
N TYR A 230 5.30 42.25 11.95
CA TYR A 230 6.24 42.62 13.01
C TYR A 230 7.35 43.54 12.50
N THR A 231 7.93 43.23 11.32
CA THR A 231 8.97 44.07 10.71
C THR A 231 8.44 45.45 10.32
N ILE A 232 7.22 45.55 9.80
CA ILE A 232 6.59 46.83 9.44
C ILE A 232 6.32 47.66 10.69
N GLN A 233 5.70 47.07 11.72
CA GLN A 233 5.42 47.75 12.99
C GLN A 233 6.68 48.24 13.69
N ARG A 234 7.76 47.45 13.63
CA ARG A 234 9.05 47.86 14.21
C ARG A 234 9.71 48.99 13.43
N ARG A 235 9.53 49.04 12.12
CA ARG A 235 10.15 50.06 11.24
C ARG A 235 9.33 51.36 11.21
N TRP A 236 8.02 51.26 11.33
CA TRP A 236 7.05 52.35 11.40
C TRP A 236 6.07 52.11 12.56
N PRO A 237 6.46 52.43 13.80
CA PRO A 237 5.56 52.34 14.93
C PRO A 237 4.37 53.30 14.72
N PRO A 238 3.15 52.90 15.08
CA PRO A 238 2.00 53.79 15.01
C PRO A 238 2.23 55.02 15.91
N PRO A 239 1.73 56.21 15.52
CA PRO A 239 2.05 57.49 16.15
C PRO A 239 1.71 57.59 17.65
N ASP A 240 0.88 56.69 18.19
CA ASP A 240 0.34 56.80 19.55
C ASP A 240 1.08 55.95 20.61
N SER A 241 2.23 55.33 20.30
CA SER A 241 2.97 54.50 21.28
C SER A 241 3.87 55.28 22.25
N VAL A 242 3.66 56.59 22.43
CA VAL A 242 4.39 57.38 23.44
C VAL A 242 3.76 57.13 24.81
N SER A 243 4.42 56.32 25.63
CA SER A 243 4.09 56.13 27.05
C SER A 243 3.92 57.48 27.74
N HIS A 244 2.76 57.73 28.34
CA HIS A 244 2.59 58.83 29.28
C HIS A 244 3.45 58.57 30.52
N THR A 245 4.68 59.10 30.52
CA THR A 245 5.49 59.23 31.73
C THR A 245 4.81 60.25 32.62
N ILE A 246 4.04 59.81 33.61
CA ILE A 246 3.49 60.68 34.65
C ILE A 246 4.67 61.16 35.50
N THR A 247 5.19 62.35 35.21
CA THR A 247 6.16 63.03 36.06
C THR A 247 5.40 63.76 37.16
N THR A 248 5.22 63.12 38.31
CA THR A 248 4.72 63.79 39.52
C THR A 248 5.81 64.73 40.04
N GLN A 249 5.78 66.01 39.66
CA GLN A 249 6.63 67.01 40.29
C GLN A 249 6.05 67.39 41.66
N ALA A 250 6.84 67.10 42.70
CA ALA A 250 6.63 67.60 44.04
C ALA A 250 6.65 69.14 44.04
N THR A 251 5.56 69.77 44.46
CA THR A 251 5.54 71.19 44.78
C THR A 251 5.78 71.34 46.28
N ILE A 252 6.94 71.87 46.61
CA ILE A 252 7.30 72.37 47.93
C ILE A 252 6.51 73.66 48.16
N ALA A 253 5.83 73.76 49.30
CA ALA A 253 5.37 75.01 49.91
C ALA A 253 5.77 74.97 51.39
#